data_AF-A0A4R8BUW5-F1
#
_entry.id   AF-A0A4R8BUW5-F1
#
_cell.length_a   1.000
_cell.length_b   1.000
_cell.length_c   1.000
_cell.angle_alpha   90.00
_cell.angle_beta   90.00
_cell.angle_gamma   90.00
#
_symmetry.space_group_name_H-M   'P 1'
#
loop_
_entity.id
_entity.type
_entity.pdbx_description
1 polymer ?
#
loop_
_entity_poly.entity_id
_entity_poly.type
_entity_poly.pdbx_seq_one_letter_code
_entity_poly.pdbx_strand_id
1 'polypeptide(L)'
;MPLMRQAVGLVLAAFLLVSCGGSGERPSGSSTRTPASVSATLPSATRTPERPEKPAATTSAPTEPETSRTTKTQTETETTRATKTETSRATETETTRATETRKATQTETTTATRTASVVPSAATTPSTQPTSAETGGAPTWLWWVLGAILVALAVGIPLIVRSRRRQAWRDDLASGEAEVAWFARVLVPELRRQPSTAQAAGAWNVESSRVVTAEDKLTALEQSAPDQAAGTRARTLRDAVRAARGDIENLLASATPLTMPPDLDAVAARLEQALGQPRPEAATPPGPTGPR
;
A
#
# COMPACT_ATOMS: atom_id res chain seq x y z
N MET A 1 -26.07 -7.74 51.11
CA MET A 1 -25.21 -7.10 50.08
C MET A 1 -24.77 -7.99 48.87
N PRO A 2 -25.43 -9.10 48.48
CA PRO A 2 -25.08 -9.82 47.24
C PRO A 2 -25.78 -9.29 45.96
N LEU A 3 -26.82 -8.46 46.10
CA LEU A 3 -27.62 -7.95 44.97
C LEU A 3 -26.91 -6.85 44.14
N MET A 4 -25.96 -6.11 44.73
CA MET A 4 -25.26 -5.04 44.03
C MET A 4 -24.20 -5.54 43.04
N ARG A 5 -23.72 -6.79 43.20
CA ARG A 5 -22.74 -7.40 42.27
C ARG A 5 -23.39 -8.01 41.02
N GLN A 6 -24.66 -8.41 41.08
CA GLN A 6 -25.38 -8.93 39.91
C GLN A 6 -25.82 -7.81 38.95
N ALA A 7 -26.11 -6.61 39.46
CA ALA A 7 -26.47 -5.47 38.61
C ALA A 7 -25.29 -4.97 37.74
N VAL A 8 -24.06 -5.02 38.24
CA VAL A 8 -22.87 -4.59 37.49
C VAL A 8 -22.50 -5.58 36.38
N GLY A 9 -22.72 -6.89 36.60
CA GLY A 9 -22.47 -7.92 35.59
C GLY A 9 -23.44 -7.85 34.39
N LEU A 10 -24.69 -7.48 34.63
CA LEU A 10 -25.72 -7.42 33.58
C LEU A 10 -25.55 -6.21 32.65
N VAL A 11 -25.06 -5.08 33.16
CA VAL A 11 -24.77 -3.90 32.34
C VAL A 11 -23.56 -4.13 31.42
N LEU A 12 -22.56 -4.90 31.88
CA LEU A 12 -21.40 -5.25 31.05
C LEU A 12 -21.76 -6.25 29.94
N ALA A 13 -22.67 -7.19 30.21
CA ALA A 13 -23.16 -8.15 29.22
C ALA A 13 -24.05 -7.50 28.14
N ALA A 14 -24.88 -6.52 28.52
CA ALA A 14 -25.70 -5.76 27.57
C ALA A 14 -24.85 -4.87 26.63
N PHE A 15 -23.73 -4.32 27.11
CA PHE A 15 -22.80 -3.55 26.26
C PHE A 15 -22.03 -4.42 25.25
N LEU A 16 -21.81 -5.71 25.55
CA LEU A 16 -21.14 -6.63 24.63
C LEU A 16 -22.07 -7.15 23.52
N LEU A 17 -23.39 -7.21 23.75
CA LEU A 17 -24.36 -7.65 22.74
C LEU A 17 -24.73 -6.57 21.70
N VAL A 18 -24.56 -5.28 22.02
CA VAL A 18 -24.78 -4.16 21.07
C VAL A 18 -23.57 -3.93 20.13
N SER A 19 -22.45 -4.64 20.32
CA SER A 19 -21.26 -4.50 19.47
C SER A 19 -21.15 -5.57 18.36
N CYS A 20 -22.18 -6.39 18.15
CA CYS A 20 -22.22 -7.37 17.05
C CYS A 20 -23.44 -7.13 16.15
N GLY A 21 -23.38 -6.05 15.38
CA GLY A 21 -24.46 -5.66 14.47
C GLY A 21 -24.08 -4.50 13.56
N GLY A 22 -22.84 -4.47 13.10
CA GLY A 22 -22.30 -3.44 12.22
C GLY A 22 -22.17 -3.93 10.78
N SER A 23 -23.28 -4.33 10.16
CA SER A 23 -23.38 -4.44 8.70
C SER A 23 -23.36 -3.04 8.10
N GLY A 24 -22.18 -2.42 8.07
CA GLY A 24 -21.97 -1.13 7.44
C GLY A 24 -21.88 -1.29 5.94
N GLU A 25 -22.95 -0.96 5.23
CA GLU A 25 -22.91 -0.63 3.81
C GLU A 25 -21.79 0.39 3.57
N ARG A 26 -20.80 -0.04 2.77
CA ARG A 26 -19.74 0.84 2.28
C ARG A 26 -20.40 1.96 1.46
N PRO A 27 -20.19 3.25 1.79
CA PRO A 27 -20.42 4.28 0.79
C PRO A 27 -19.41 4.05 -0.33
N SER A 28 -19.92 3.71 -1.52
CA SER A 28 -19.18 3.81 -2.78
C SER A 28 -18.80 5.28 -2.98
N GLY A 29 -17.65 5.66 -2.44
CA GLY A 29 -17.00 6.91 -2.77
C GLY A 29 -16.50 6.84 -4.21
N SER A 30 -17.33 7.28 -5.15
CA SER A 30 -16.90 7.55 -6.52
C SER A 30 -15.92 8.73 -6.47
N SER A 31 -14.63 8.42 -6.36
CA SER A 31 -13.57 9.41 -6.51
C SER A 31 -13.44 9.75 -7.99
N THR A 32 -14.21 10.73 -8.44
CA THR A 32 -13.93 11.47 -9.68
C THR A 32 -12.62 12.23 -9.48
N ARG A 33 -11.49 11.57 -9.77
CA ARG A 33 -10.22 12.26 -9.99
C ARG A 33 -10.29 12.90 -11.36
N THR A 34 -10.56 14.20 -11.38
CA THR A 34 -10.25 15.05 -12.53
C THR A 34 -8.74 14.95 -12.79
N PRO A 35 -8.27 14.57 -13.98
CA PRO A 35 -6.86 14.63 -14.30
C PRO A 35 -6.45 16.10 -14.34
N ALA A 36 -5.61 16.52 -13.38
CA ALA A 36 -4.91 17.78 -13.48
C ALA A 36 -3.88 17.63 -14.62
N SER A 37 -4.13 18.32 -15.73
CA SER A 37 -3.18 18.50 -16.82
C SER A 37 -1.96 19.26 -16.29
N VAL A 38 -0.96 18.54 -15.83
CA VAL A 38 0.36 19.12 -15.53
C VAL A 38 1.08 19.33 -16.87
N SER A 39 1.05 20.56 -17.37
CA SER A 39 2.02 21.03 -18.34
C SER A 39 3.40 20.95 -17.71
N ALA A 40 4.17 19.94 -18.10
CA ALA A 40 5.58 19.84 -17.76
C ALA A 40 6.34 20.93 -18.53
N THR A 41 6.55 22.08 -17.90
CA THR A 41 7.53 23.07 -18.35
C THR A 41 8.90 22.45 -18.17
N LEU A 42 9.55 22.06 -19.28
CA LEU A 42 10.93 21.60 -19.26
C LEU A 42 11.83 22.73 -18.72
N PRO A 43 12.60 22.52 -17.63
CA PRO A 43 13.68 23.44 -17.30
C PRO A 43 14.77 23.29 -18.36
N SER A 44 15.06 24.39 -19.05
CA SER A 44 16.20 24.52 -19.94
C SER A 44 17.47 24.28 -19.12
N ALA A 45 18.20 23.21 -19.44
CA ALA A 45 19.44 22.84 -18.77
C ALA A 45 20.56 23.83 -19.14
N THR A 46 20.73 24.89 -18.35
CA THR A 46 21.93 25.73 -18.38
C THR A 46 23.09 24.95 -17.77
N ARG A 47 23.91 24.33 -18.62
CA ARG A 47 25.24 23.82 -18.21
C ARG A 47 26.20 24.99 -18.02
N THR A 48 26.58 25.25 -16.77
CA THR A 48 27.83 25.94 -16.44
C THR A 48 28.73 24.90 -15.75
N PRO A 49 29.84 24.45 -16.38
CA PRO A 49 30.83 23.65 -15.67
C PRO A 49 31.77 24.58 -14.91
N GLU A 50 31.56 24.72 -13.60
CA GLU A 50 32.58 25.26 -12.70
C GLU A 50 33.38 24.09 -12.13
N ARG A 51 34.65 24.05 -12.53
CA ARG A 51 35.67 23.07 -12.18
C ARG A 51 36.18 23.38 -10.77
N PRO A 52 35.99 22.49 -9.78
CA PRO A 52 36.67 22.65 -8.49
C PRO A 52 38.15 22.28 -8.65
N GLU A 53 39.01 23.26 -8.37
CA GLU A 53 40.44 23.10 -8.23
C GLU A 53 40.79 22.11 -7.11
N LYS A 54 41.70 21.19 -7.44
CA LYS A 54 42.32 20.23 -6.54
C LYS A 54 43.44 20.94 -5.77
N PRO A 55 43.47 20.95 -4.43
CA PRO A 55 44.59 21.50 -3.69
C PRO A 55 45.85 20.64 -3.86
N ALA A 56 46.97 21.35 -3.99
CA ALA A 56 48.32 20.87 -4.23
C ALA A 56 48.82 19.89 -3.15
N ALA A 57 49.42 18.78 -3.60
CA ALA A 57 50.34 17.99 -2.79
C ALA A 57 51.77 18.46 -3.10
N THR A 58 52.47 18.94 -2.08
CA THR A 58 53.84 19.42 -2.15
C THR A 58 54.84 18.26 -2.10
N THR A 59 55.58 18.09 -3.19
CA THR A 59 57.04 17.88 -3.31
C THR A 59 57.75 16.86 -2.41
N SER A 60 58.34 15.84 -3.05
CA SER A 60 59.80 15.59 -3.05
C SER A 60 60.21 14.65 -4.19
N ALA A 61 61.24 15.06 -4.93
CA ALA A 61 61.84 14.47 -6.14
C ALA A 61 62.92 13.40 -5.80
N PRO A 62 63.85 12.99 -6.69
CA PRO A 62 63.88 12.87 -8.16
C PRO A 62 64.31 11.46 -8.63
N THR A 63 64.19 11.13 -9.94
CA THR A 63 65.24 10.46 -10.78
C THR A 63 64.66 10.04 -12.16
N GLU A 64 65.20 10.68 -13.20
CA GLU A 64 65.17 10.36 -14.65
C GLU A 64 65.90 9.01 -14.97
N PRO A 65 65.92 8.42 -16.20
CA PRO A 65 65.67 9.04 -17.51
C PRO A 65 64.83 8.26 -18.55
N GLU A 66 64.37 9.05 -19.52
CA GLU A 66 64.30 8.82 -20.99
C GLU A 66 63.47 7.70 -21.65
N THR A 67 62.94 8.10 -22.82
CA THR A 67 62.91 7.36 -24.09
C THR A 67 61.52 7.18 -24.75
N SER A 68 61.37 7.95 -25.84
CA SER A 68 60.62 7.66 -27.08
C SER A 68 59.14 8.05 -27.22
N ARG A 69 58.97 9.34 -27.54
CA ARG A 69 58.39 9.86 -28.81
C ARG A 69 57.74 8.80 -29.71
N THR A 70 56.42 8.88 -29.92
CA THR A 70 55.81 8.54 -31.22
C THR A 70 54.64 9.48 -31.50
N THR A 71 54.89 10.41 -32.42
CA THR A 71 53.93 11.21 -33.17
C THR A 71 53.07 10.31 -34.05
N LYS A 72 51.74 10.38 -33.97
CA LYS A 72 50.84 10.05 -35.09
C LYS A 72 49.68 11.03 -35.17
N THR A 73 49.89 12.03 -36.02
CA THR A 73 49.02 12.52 -37.11
C THR A 73 47.51 12.30 -36.96
N GLN A 74 46.81 13.43 -36.85
CA GLN A 74 45.39 13.61 -37.13
C GLN A 74 45.01 13.10 -38.53
N THR A 75 43.87 12.43 -38.62
CA THR A 75 43.08 12.38 -39.85
C THR A 75 41.65 12.66 -39.45
N GLU A 76 41.24 13.92 -39.59
CA GLU A 76 39.84 14.30 -39.70
C GLU A 76 39.28 13.66 -40.97
N THR A 77 38.17 12.94 -40.84
CA THR A 77 37.32 12.60 -41.97
C THR A 77 35.95 13.17 -41.66
N GLU A 78 35.69 14.34 -42.23
CA GLU A 78 34.35 14.89 -42.43
C GLU A 78 33.50 13.96 -43.31
N THR A 79 32.18 14.18 -43.26
CA THR A 79 31.14 13.68 -44.19
C THR A 79 30.53 12.36 -43.74
N THR A 80 29.25 12.29 -43.34
CA THR A 80 28.12 12.53 -44.23
C THR A 80 26.84 12.88 -43.45
N ARG A 81 26.18 13.95 -43.90
CA ARG A 81 24.82 14.37 -43.55
C ARG A 81 23.81 13.31 -44.00
N ALA A 82 23.29 12.51 -43.08
CA ALA A 82 22.13 11.64 -43.35
C ALA A 82 20.83 12.43 -43.10
N THR A 83 20.19 12.85 -44.19
CA THR A 83 18.81 13.33 -44.21
C THR A 83 17.89 12.21 -43.70
N LYS A 84 17.35 12.36 -42.49
CA LYS A 84 16.32 11.46 -41.96
C LYS A 84 14.96 11.95 -42.47
N THR A 85 14.46 11.30 -43.52
CA THR A 85 13.07 11.44 -43.97
C THR A 85 12.14 10.94 -42.87
N GLU A 86 11.47 11.85 -42.17
CA GLU A 86 10.34 11.52 -41.29
C GLU A 86 9.16 11.09 -42.16
N THR A 87 9.02 9.77 -42.36
CA THR A 87 7.76 9.18 -42.80
C THR A 87 6.92 8.87 -41.57
N SER A 88 6.08 9.83 -41.17
CA SER A 88 4.93 9.57 -40.30
C SER A 88 3.96 8.66 -41.04
N ARG A 89 4.03 7.35 -40.79
CA ARG A 89 2.93 6.43 -41.10
C ARG A 89 2.15 6.19 -39.83
N ALA A 90 1.21 7.10 -39.56
CA ALA A 90 0.11 6.83 -38.64
C ALA A 90 -0.61 5.58 -39.14
N THR A 91 -0.51 4.50 -38.37
CA THR A 91 -1.40 3.34 -38.52
C THR A 91 -2.33 3.41 -37.32
N GLU A 92 -3.39 4.20 -37.45
CA GLU A 92 -4.58 4.06 -36.63
C GLU A 92 -5.17 2.68 -36.93
N THR A 93 -4.98 1.74 -36.01
CA THR A 93 -5.88 0.59 -35.94
C THR A 93 -6.91 0.93 -34.88
N GLU A 94 -7.97 1.62 -35.30
CA GLU A 94 -9.25 1.64 -34.59
C GLU A 94 -9.76 0.19 -34.52
N THR A 95 -9.52 -0.48 -33.39
CA THR A 95 -10.34 -1.63 -33.01
C THR A 95 -11.41 -1.12 -32.05
N THR A 96 -12.49 -0.64 -32.64
CA THR A 96 -13.79 -0.44 -32.01
C THR A 96 -14.31 -1.82 -31.59
N ARG A 97 -13.96 -2.28 -30.39
CA ARG A 97 -14.69 -3.38 -29.75
C ARG A 97 -15.82 -2.79 -28.91
N ALA A 98 -16.92 -2.53 -29.58
CA ALA A 98 -18.23 -2.46 -28.95
C ALA A 98 -18.49 -3.78 -28.22
N THR A 99 -18.68 -3.76 -26.91
CA THR A 99 -19.28 -4.88 -26.17
C THR A 99 -20.09 -4.35 -25.00
N GLU A 100 -21.40 -4.34 -25.27
CA GLU A 100 -22.54 -4.59 -24.37
C GLU A 100 -22.78 -3.69 -23.15
N THR A 101 -23.68 -2.73 -23.41
CA THR A 101 -24.79 -2.34 -22.55
C THR A 101 -25.34 -3.51 -21.72
N ARG A 102 -24.93 -3.61 -20.45
CA ARG A 102 -25.68 -4.38 -19.46
C ARG A 102 -26.69 -3.45 -18.77
N LYS A 103 -27.92 -3.51 -19.24
CA LYS A 103 -29.12 -2.95 -18.61
C LYS A 103 -29.30 -3.62 -17.24
N ALA A 104 -28.80 -2.98 -16.17
CA ALA A 104 -29.15 -3.36 -14.81
C ALA A 104 -30.54 -2.78 -14.49
N THR A 105 -31.56 -3.58 -14.75
CA THR A 105 -32.90 -3.42 -14.18
C THR A 105 -32.76 -3.41 -12.66
N GLN A 106 -32.83 -2.24 -12.02
CA GLN A 106 -33.09 -2.16 -10.59
C GLN A 106 -34.59 -2.32 -10.38
N THR A 107 -34.97 -3.48 -9.85
CA THR A 107 -36.30 -3.71 -9.27
C THR A 107 -36.30 -3.07 -7.89
N GLU A 108 -36.83 -1.85 -7.79
CA GLU A 108 -37.23 -1.26 -6.51
C GLU A 108 -38.40 -2.08 -5.95
N THR A 109 -38.17 -2.83 -4.86
CA THR A 109 -39.25 -3.41 -4.05
C THR A 109 -39.36 -2.61 -2.77
N THR A 110 -40.18 -1.57 -2.81
CA THR A 110 -40.62 -0.81 -1.64
C THR A 110 -41.80 -1.56 -1.03
N THR A 111 -41.59 -2.31 0.05
CA THR A 111 -42.69 -2.84 0.87
C THR A 111 -42.93 -1.91 2.04
N ALA A 112 -43.83 -0.95 1.84
CA ALA A 112 -44.41 -0.14 2.90
C ALA A 112 -45.58 -0.90 3.52
N THR A 113 -45.38 -1.49 4.71
CA THR A 113 -46.50 -2.02 5.52
C THR A 113 -47.02 -0.91 6.41
N ARG A 114 -48.01 -0.18 5.89
CA ARG A 114 -48.90 0.71 6.64
C ARG A 114 -50.04 -0.14 7.21
N THR A 115 -50.06 -0.33 8.53
CA THR A 115 -51.26 -0.76 9.24
C THR A 115 -51.74 0.39 10.11
N ALA A 116 -52.85 1.00 9.70
CA ALA A 116 -53.69 1.84 10.52
C ALA A 116 -55.06 1.19 10.58
N SER A 117 -55.62 0.98 11.77
CA SER A 117 -57.06 1.19 12.02
C SER A 117 -57.38 1.07 13.52
N VAL A 118 -57.68 2.19 14.21
CA VAL A 118 -59.01 2.60 14.79
C VAL A 118 -59.43 1.75 16.00
N VAL A 119 -59.74 2.29 17.20
CA VAL A 119 -61.02 2.93 17.61
C VAL A 119 -60.82 3.71 18.94
N PRO A 120 -61.52 4.86 19.13
CA PRO A 120 -61.50 5.66 20.36
C PRO A 120 -62.43 5.10 21.45
N SER A 121 -62.08 5.26 22.73
CA SER A 121 -63.04 5.09 23.83
C SER A 121 -62.78 6.02 25.02
N ALA A 122 -63.78 6.87 25.23
CA ALA A 122 -64.24 7.60 26.41
C ALA A 122 -63.26 8.02 27.54
N ALA A 123 -63.16 9.34 27.68
CA ALA A 123 -63.39 10.16 28.87
C ALA A 123 -63.29 9.50 30.27
N THR A 124 -62.34 9.97 31.08
CA THR A 124 -62.58 10.25 32.49
C THR A 124 -61.69 11.42 32.95
N THR A 125 -62.33 12.52 33.31
CA THR A 125 -61.76 13.69 33.98
C THR A 125 -61.56 13.38 35.48
N PRO A 126 -60.34 13.59 35.99
CA PRO A 126 -60.16 14.41 37.20
C PRO A 126 -59.16 15.53 36.84
N SER A 127 -59.53 16.82 36.93
CA SER A 127 -59.57 17.66 38.13
C SER A 127 -58.37 17.49 39.07
N THR A 128 -57.93 18.63 39.63
CA THR A 128 -56.77 18.87 40.52
C THR A 128 -55.39 18.74 39.84
N GLN A 129 -54.46 19.69 39.90
CA GLN A 129 -54.23 20.90 40.69
C GLN A 129 -52.96 21.55 40.08
N PRO A 130 -52.76 22.88 40.09
CA PRO A 130 -51.52 23.48 39.60
C PRO A 130 -50.38 23.15 40.56
N THR A 131 -49.65 22.07 40.28
CA THR A 131 -48.40 21.77 40.98
C THR A 131 -47.35 22.73 40.45
N SER A 132 -46.87 23.55 41.38
CA SER A 132 -45.79 24.51 41.31
C SER A 132 -44.73 24.17 40.26
N ALA A 133 -44.28 25.21 39.54
CA ALA A 133 -43.07 25.19 38.75
C ALA A 133 -41.88 24.79 39.64
N GLU A 134 -41.68 23.49 39.82
CA GLU A 134 -40.47 22.92 40.37
C GLU A 134 -39.36 23.34 39.43
N THR A 135 -38.44 24.14 39.95
CA THR A 135 -37.27 24.62 39.25
C THR A 135 -36.54 23.39 38.70
N GLY A 136 -36.66 23.19 37.38
CA GLY A 136 -36.25 21.97 36.68
C GLY A 136 -34.75 21.75 36.78
N GLY A 137 -34.30 21.12 37.86
CA GLY A 137 -32.94 20.63 38.01
C GLY A 137 -32.75 19.40 37.14
N ALA A 138 -31.68 19.39 36.33
CA ALA A 138 -31.30 18.22 35.56
C ALA A 138 -31.19 16.99 36.49
N PRO A 139 -31.87 15.87 36.20
CA PRO A 139 -31.83 14.69 37.06
C PRO A 139 -30.39 14.20 37.29
N THR A 140 -30.02 13.85 38.52
CA THR A 140 -28.65 13.43 38.88
C THR A 140 -28.13 12.26 38.05
N TRP A 141 -29.00 11.36 37.59
CA TRP A 141 -28.63 10.24 36.71
C TRP A 141 -28.07 10.70 35.35
N LEU A 142 -28.51 11.87 34.87
CA LEU A 142 -28.05 12.43 33.60
C LEU A 142 -26.56 12.77 33.64
N TRP A 143 -26.07 13.27 34.77
CA TRP A 143 -24.65 13.55 34.98
C TRP A 143 -23.80 12.28 34.96
N TRP A 144 -24.29 11.18 35.50
CA TRP A 144 -23.61 9.88 35.41
C TRP A 144 -23.54 9.36 33.98
N VAL A 145 -24.63 9.47 33.22
CA VAL A 145 -24.64 9.10 31.79
C VAL A 145 -23.68 9.97 31.00
N LEU A 146 -23.68 11.28 31.23
CA LEU A 146 -22.75 12.20 30.56
C LEU A 146 -21.30 11.87 30.88
N GLY A 147 -20.99 11.57 32.16
CA GLY A 147 -19.67 11.10 32.58
C GLY A 147 -19.26 9.81 31.88
N ALA A 148 -20.16 8.84 31.77
CA ALA A 148 -19.91 7.58 31.07
C ALA A 148 -19.64 7.77 29.58
N ILE A 149 -20.40 8.64 28.90
CA ILE A 149 -20.19 8.98 27.49
C ILE A 149 -18.82 9.63 27.28
N LEU A 150 -18.41 10.56 28.14
CA LEU A 150 -17.10 11.19 28.06
C LEU A 150 -15.96 10.17 28.20
N VAL A 151 -16.07 9.23 29.14
CA VAL A 151 -15.08 8.15 29.30
C VAL A 151 -15.08 7.22 28.09
N ALA A 152 -16.26 6.84 27.59
CA ALA A 152 -16.38 5.98 26.41
C ALA A 152 -15.75 6.62 25.17
N LEU A 153 -15.92 7.94 24.96
CA LEU A 153 -15.28 8.66 23.85
C LEU A 153 -13.76 8.77 24.05
N ALA A 154 -13.32 9.08 25.26
CA ALA A 154 -11.89 9.21 25.60
C ALA A 154 -11.10 7.92 25.32
N VAL A 155 -11.71 6.75 25.53
CA VAL A 155 -11.10 5.44 25.28
C VAL A 155 -11.42 4.90 23.88
N GLY A 156 -12.65 5.09 23.40
CA GLY A 156 -13.14 4.53 22.14
C GLY A 156 -12.46 5.14 20.92
N ILE A 157 -12.32 6.46 20.86
CA ILE A 157 -11.70 7.16 19.73
C ILE A 157 -10.24 6.68 19.47
N PRO A 158 -9.32 6.66 20.45
CA PRO A 158 -7.96 6.21 20.19
C PRO A 158 -7.88 4.74 19.80
N LEU A 159 -8.76 3.87 20.32
CA LEU A 159 -8.84 2.47 19.90
C LEU A 159 -9.28 2.33 18.43
N ILE A 160 -10.28 3.12 18.00
CA ILE A 160 -10.74 3.13 16.60
C ILE A 160 -9.65 3.68 15.68
N VAL A 161 -8.98 4.78 16.04
CA VAL A 161 -7.87 5.32 15.23
C VAL A 161 -6.73 4.31 15.12
N ARG A 162 -6.38 3.65 16.22
CA ARG A 162 -5.35 2.61 16.25
C ARG A 162 -5.74 1.39 15.41
N SER A 163 -7.01 0.97 15.43
CA SER A 163 -7.48 -0.16 14.62
C SER A 163 -7.48 0.18 13.13
N ARG A 164 -7.95 1.38 12.75
CA ARG A 164 -7.94 1.85 11.35
C ARG A 164 -6.52 1.99 10.81
N ARG A 165 -5.58 2.51 11.59
CA ARG A 165 -4.16 2.59 11.19
C ARG A 165 -3.56 1.20 10.97
N ARG A 166 -3.90 0.23 11.82
CA ARG A 166 -3.49 -1.17 11.64
C ARG A 166 -4.12 -1.81 10.40
N GLN A 167 -5.36 -1.47 10.07
CA GLN A 167 -6.01 -1.95 8.85
C GLN A 167 -5.34 -1.35 7.60
N ALA A 168 -5.16 -0.03 7.55
CA ALA A 168 -4.47 0.63 6.45
C ALA A 168 -3.07 0.04 6.19
N TRP A 169 -2.29 -0.15 7.27
CA TRP A 169 -0.97 -0.79 7.16
C TRP A 169 -1.05 -2.22 6.59
N ARG A 170 -2.07 -3.01 6.97
CA ARG A 170 -2.26 -4.37 6.43
C ARG A 170 -2.67 -4.35 4.97
N ASP A 171 -3.50 -3.41 4.57
CA ASP A 171 -3.92 -3.24 3.17
C ASP A 171 -2.71 -2.85 2.31
N ASP A 172 -1.86 -1.94 2.82
CA ASP A 172 -0.62 -1.55 2.16
C ASP A 172 0.38 -2.72 2.07
N LEU A 173 0.52 -3.52 3.14
CA LEU A 173 1.33 -4.74 3.11
C LEU A 173 0.80 -5.75 2.11
N ALA A 174 -0.51 -6.01 2.07
CA ALA A 174 -1.11 -6.93 1.11
C ALA A 174 -0.89 -6.47 -0.34
N SER A 175 -0.95 -5.16 -0.58
CA SER A 175 -0.57 -4.58 -1.86
C SER A 175 0.92 -4.77 -2.17
N GLY A 176 1.81 -4.62 -1.19
CA GLY A 176 3.24 -4.93 -1.36
C GLY A 176 3.49 -6.41 -1.67
N GLU A 177 2.82 -7.33 -0.96
CA GLU A 177 2.86 -8.77 -1.22
C GLU A 177 2.38 -9.11 -2.64
N ALA A 178 1.37 -8.40 -3.15
CA ALA A 178 0.90 -8.57 -4.53
C ALA A 178 1.93 -8.12 -5.57
N GLU A 179 2.67 -7.04 -5.34
CA GLU A 179 3.77 -6.63 -6.23
C GLU A 179 4.92 -7.66 -6.23
N VAL A 180 5.27 -8.22 -5.06
CA VAL A 180 6.27 -9.30 -4.97
C VAL A 180 5.78 -10.58 -5.66
N ALA A 181 4.49 -10.91 -5.54
CA ALA A 181 3.90 -12.04 -6.25
C ALA A 181 3.87 -11.82 -7.77
N TRP A 182 3.61 -10.59 -8.23
CA TRP A 182 3.72 -10.22 -9.64
C TRP A 182 5.16 -10.40 -10.14
N PHE A 183 6.16 -9.95 -9.37
CA PHE A 183 7.58 -10.14 -9.72
C PHE A 183 7.91 -11.63 -9.90
N ALA A 184 7.53 -12.48 -8.94
CA ALA A 184 7.80 -13.92 -8.98
C ALA A 184 7.05 -14.65 -10.12
N ARG A 185 5.78 -14.31 -10.37
CA ARG A 185 4.89 -15.10 -11.25
C ARG A 185 4.76 -14.57 -12.67
N VAL A 186 5.07 -13.28 -12.89
CA VAL A 186 4.91 -12.63 -14.18
C VAL A 186 6.27 -12.25 -14.74
N LEU A 187 7.01 -11.41 -14.02
CA LEU A 187 8.28 -10.87 -14.54
C LEU A 187 9.35 -11.94 -14.71
N VAL A 188 9.57 -12.80 -13.70
CA VAL A 188 10.60 -13.85 -13.83
C VAL A 188 10.32 -14.83 -14.99
N PRO A 189 9.08 -15.37 -15.15
CA PRO A 189 8.75 -16.17 -16.32
C PRO A 189 8.81 -15.42 -17.64
N GLU A 190 8.53 -14.12 -17.67
CA GLU A 190 8.64 -13.29 -18.87
C GLU A 190 10.10 -13.11 -19.31
N LEU A 191 11.01 -12.84 -18.37
CA LEU A 191 12.46 -12.79 -18.63
C LEU A 191 12.97 -14.12 -19.18
N ARG A 192 12.45 -15.25 -18.67
CA ARG A 192 12.77 -16.60 -19.15
C ARG A 192 12.30 -16.86 -20.58
N ARG A 193 11.19 -16.25 -21.02
CA ARG A 193 10.66 -16.42 -22.39
C ARG A 193 11.42 -15.61 -23.43
N GLN A 194 12.30 -14.71 -23.02
CA GLN A 194 13.08 -13.91 -23.96
C GLN A 194 14.10 -14.81 -24.69
N PRO A 195 14.20 -14.73 -26.03
CA PRO A 195 15.07 -15.58 -26.82
C PRO A 195 16.56 -15.24 -26.70
N SER A 196 16.91 -14.11 -26.07
CA SER A 196 18.31 -13.70 -25.86
C SER A 196 18.49 -12.95 -24.55
N THR A 197 19.70 -13.04 -23.98
CA THR A 197 20.09 -12.32 -22.77
C THR A 197 19.99 -10.80 -22.92
N ALA A 198 20.31 -10.26 -24.11
CA ALA A 198 20.17 -8.84 -24.39
C ALA A 198 18.71 -8.36 -24.37
N GLN A 199 17.77 -9.16 -24.87
CA GLN A 199 16.34 -8.85 -24.78
C GLN A 199 15.82 -8.96 -23.35
N ALA A 200 16.28 -9.97 -22.60
CA ALA A 200 15.97 -10.07 -21.17
C ALA A 200 16.50 -8.86 -20.38
N ALA A 201 17.73 -8.39 -20.66
CA ALA A 201 18.28 -7.18 -20.06
C ALA A 201 17.46 -5.93 -20.42
N GLY A 202 17.00 -5.83 -21.68
CA GLY A 202 16.11 -4.76 -22.12
C GLY A 202 14.77 -4.76 -21.36
N ALA A 203 14.12 -5.92 -21.26
CA ALA A 203 12.88 -6.09 -20.50
C ALA A 203 13.07 -5.80 -19.01
N TRP A 204 14.15 -6.30 -18.41
CA TRP A 204 14.50 -6.03 -17.02
C TRP A 204 14.72 -4.55 -16.75
N ASN A 205 15.41 -3.81 -17.63
CA ASN A 205 15.62 -2.38 -17.45
C ASN A 205 14.30 -1.60 -17.36
N VAL A 206 13.30 -1.97 -18.15
CA VAL A 206 11.96 -1.33 -18.10
C VAL A 206 11.25 -1.63 -16.77
N GLU A 207 11.29 -2.89 -16.33
CA GLU A 207 10.54 -3.34 -15.16
C GLU A 207 11.28 -3.10 -13.82
N SER A 208 12.59 -2.89 -13.85
CA SER A 208 13.42 -2.68 -12.65
C SER A 208 12.95 -1.50 -11.80
N SER A 209 12.45 -0.43 -12.42
CA SER A 209 11.90 0.74 -11.72
C SER A 209 10.68 0.37 -10.87
N ARG A 210 9.83 -0.54 -11.35
CA ARG A 210 8.67 -1.03 -10.60
C ARG A 210 9.12 -1.91 -9.42
N VAL A 211 10.13 -2.75 -9.61
CA VAL A 211 10.70 -3.57 -8.53
C VAL A 211 11.30 -2.70 -7.42
N VAL A 212 12.03 -1.63 -7.77
CA VAL A 212 12.57 -0.67 -6.79
C VAL A 212 11.44 0.03 -6.02
N THR A 213 10.37 0.43 -6.71
CA THR A 213 9.19 1.04 -6.06
C THR A 213 8.55 0.08 -5.04
N ALA A 214 8.47 -1.21 -5.36
CA ALA A 214 8.00 -2.22 -4.42
C ALA A 214 8.94 -2.39 -3.21
N GLU A 215 10.26 -2.36 -3.42
CA GLU A 215 11.28 -2.40 -2.35
C GLU A 215 11.16 -1.19 -1.41
N ASP A 216 11.01 0.02 -1.96
CA ASP A 216 10.83 1.26 -1.20
C ASP A 216 9.54 1.24 -0.38
N LYS A 217 8.43 0.76 -0.97
CA LYS A 217 7.16 0.58 -0.26
C LYS A 217 7.31 -0.38 0.92
N LEU A 218 8.00 -1.51 0.74
CA LEU A 218 8.27 -2.45 1.83
C LEU A 218 9.17 -1.84 2.92
N THR A 219 10.12 -0.99 2.55
CA THR A 219 10.95 -0.24 3.51
C THR A 219 10.12 0.74 4.33
N ALA A 220 9.20 1.48 3.71
CA ALA A 220 8.29 2.38 4.42
C ALA A 220 7.33 1.61 5.35
N LEU A 221 6.88 0.42 4.93
CA LEU A 221 6.05 -0.47 5.75
C LEU A 221 6.79 -1.03 6.96
N GLU A 222 8.08 -1.38 6.81
CA GLU A 222 8.94 -1.81 7.91
C GLU A 222 9.05 -0.72 8.99
N GLN A 223 9.30 0.53 8.57
CA GLN A 223 9.46 1.67 9.49
C GLN A 223 8.16 2.06 10.19
N SER A 224 7.00 1.82 9.56
CA SER A 224 5.68 2.19 10.07
C SER A 224 4.93 1.03 10.74
N ALA A 225 5.59 -0.11 10.93
CA ALA A 225 4.98 -1.32 11.44
C ALA A 225 4.33 -1.14 12.84
N PRO A 226 3.10 -1.65 13.07
CA PRO A 226 2.40 -1.50 14.34
C PRO A 226 2.97 -2.37 15.47
N ASP A 227 3.78 -3.37 15.14
CA ASP A 227 4.46 -4.29 16.06
C ASP A 227 5.71 -4.91 15.39
N GLN A 228 6.55 -5.57 16.18
CA GLN A 228 7.82 -6.13 15.72
C GLN A 228 7.62 -7.28 14.71
N ALA A 229 6.56 -8.07 14.86
CA ALA A 229 6.29 -9.21 13.97
C ALA A 229 5.90 -8.73 12.56
N ALA A 230 5.04 -7.71 12.49
CA ALA A 230 4.71 -6.97 11.28
C ALA A 230 5.96 -6.37 10.60
N GLY A 231 6.84 -5.75 11.38
CA GLY A 231 8.10 -5.18 10.86
C GLY A 231 9.04 -6.24 10.30
N THR A 232 9.21 -7.36 11.01
CA THR A 232 10.03 -8.50 10.53
C THR A 232 9.51 -9.05 9.21
N ARG A 233 8.18 -9.20 9.06
CA ARG A 233 7.58 -9.67 7.80
C ARG A 233 7.90 -8.75 6.62
N ALA A 234 7.70 -7.44 6.77
CA ALA A 234 8.01 -6.47 5.72
C ALA A 234 9.51 -6.49 5.36
N ARG A 235 10.39 -6.58 6.37
CA ARG A 235 11.84 -6.70 6.18
C ARG A 235 12.21 -7.96 5.39
N THR A 236 11.69 -9.13 5.77
CA THR A 236 11.98 -10.39 5.06
C THR A 236 11.59 -10.33 3.59
N LEU A 237 10.42 -9.76 3.27
CA LEU A 237 10.00 -9.56 1.88
C LEU A 237 10.93 -8.60 1.14
N ARG A 238 11.27 -7.46 1.75
CA ARG A 238 12.20 -6.49 1.16
C ARG A 238 13.55 -7.11 0.86
N ASP A 239 14.12 -7.83 1.82
CA ASP A 239 15.44 -8.45 1.68
C ASP A 239 15.42 -9.55 0.60
N ALA A 240 14.32 -10.31 0.49
CA ALA A 240 14.14 -11.29 -0.59
C ALA A 240 14.05 -10.61 -1.97
N VAL A 241 13.33 -9.50 -2.10
CA VAL A 241 13.26 -8.71 -3.34
C VAL A 241 14.62 -8.14 -3.71
N ARG A 242 15.34 -7.56 -2.75
CA ARG A 242 16.69 -7.01 -2.95
C ARG A 242 17.68 -8.10 -3.39
N ALA A 243 17.62 -9.28 -2.78
CA ALA A 243 18.44 -10.43 -3.18
C ALA A 243 18.09 -10.90 -4.61
N ALA A 244 16.80 -11.05 -4.92
CA ALA A 244 16.34 -11.42 -6.26
C ALA A 244 16.78 -10.40 -7.33
N ARG A 245 16.70 -9.11 -7.02
CA ARG A 245 17.17 -8.01 -7.90
C ARG A 245 18.66 -8.14 -8.19
N GLY A 246 19.47 -8.31 -7.14
CA GLY A 246 20.92 -8.49 -7.27
C GLY A 246 21.30 -9.77 -8.04
N ASP A 247 20.58 -10.87 -7.82
CA ASP A 247 20.79 -12.13 -8.54
C ASP A 247 20.49 -11.96 -10.04
N ILE A 248 19.38 -11.32 -10.40
CA ILE A 248 19.03 -11.05 -11.81
C ILE A 248 20.06 -10.12 -12.45
N GLU A 249 20.48 -9.05 -11.78
CA GLU A 249 21.50 -8.13 -12.29
C GLU A 249 22.85 -8.85 -12.52
N ASN A 250 23.27 -9.68 -11.58
CA ASN A 250 24.49 -10.47 -11.70
C ASN A 250 24.38 -11.51 -12.83
N LEU A 251 23.22 -12.18 -12.96
CA LEU A 251 22.94 -13.08 -14.06
C LEU A 251 23.03 -12.34 -15.39
N LEU A 252 22.34 -11.20 -15.56
CA LEU A 252 22.39 -10.45 -16.81
C LEU A 252 23.78 -9.93 -17.16
N ALA A 253 24.61 -9.61 -16.16
CA ALA A 253 25.99 -9.17 -16.36
C ALA A 253 26.96 -10.32 -16.74
N SER A 254 26.69 -11.53 -16.27
CA SER A 254 27.58 -12.70 -16.42
C SER A 254 27.05 -13.78 -17.36
N ALA A 255 25.79 -13.68 -17.81
CA ALA A 255 25.03 -14.81 -18.35
C ALA A 255 25.63 -15.35 -19.65
N THR A 256 25.91 -16.65 -19.59
CA THR A 256 25.92 -17.52 -20.76
C THR A 256 24.48 -18.01 -20.99
N PRO A 257 23.94 -18.02 -22.23
CA PRO A 257 22.52 -18.31 -22.47
C PRO A 257 21.97 -19.63 -21.90
N LEU A 258 22.84 -20.62 -21.64
CA LEU A 258 22.46 -21.95 -21.18
C LEU A 258 22.17 -22.05 -19.67
N THR A 259 22.75 -21.18 -18.83
CA THR A 259 22.57 -21.26 -17.35
C THR A 259 21.46 -20.37 -16.82
N MET A 260 20.98 -19.41 -17.63
CA MET A 260 20.00 -18.43 -17.19
C MET A 260 18.65 -19.02 -16.74
N PRO A 261 18.04 -20.03 -17.41
CA PRO A 261 16.73 -20.56 -17.00
C PRO A 261 16.67 -21.16 -15.58
N PRO A 262 17.57 -22.08 -15.16
CA PRO A 262 17.51 -22.66 -13.82
C PRO A 262 17.79 -21.63 -12.72
N ASP A 263 18.66 -20.64 -12.96
CA ASP A 263 18.95 -19.60 -11.97
C ASP A 263 17.74 -18.67 -11.74
N LEU A 264 17.01 -18.32 -12.80
CA LEU A 264 15.74 -17.60 -12.69
C LEU A 264 14.66 -18.39 -11.94
N ASP A 265 14.58 -19.71 -12.16
CA ASP A 265 13.64 -20.57 -11.42
C ASP A 265 13.98 -20.61 -9.92
N ALA A 266 15.27 -20.58 -9.55
CA ALA A 266 15.70 -20.48 -8.16
C ALA A 266 15.33 -19.14 -7.51
N VAL A 267 15.44 -18.03 -8.27
CA VAL A 267 15.00 -16.70 -7.82
C VAL A 267 13.48 -16.69 -7.57
N ALA A 268 12.69 -17.22 -8.50
CA ALA A 268 11.24 -17.32 -8.34
C ALA A 268 10.86 -18.17 -7.12
N ALA A 269 11.49 -19.33 -6.93
CA ALA A 269 11.23 -20.21 -5.79
C ALA A 269 11.53 -19.51 -4.45
N ARG A 270 12.61 -18.72 -4.37
CA ARG A 270 12.95 -17.96 -3.16
C ARG A 270 11.93 -16.87 -2.84
N LEU A 271 11.43 -16.16 -3.86
CA LEU A 271 10.38 -15.16 -3.68
C LEU A 271 9.06 -15.81 -3.22
N GLU A 272 8.66 -16.93 -3.82
CA GLU A 272 7.46 -17.68 -3.40
C GLU A 272 7.60 -18.25 -1.99
N GLN A 273 8.79 -18.73 -1.61
CA GLN A 273 9.06 -19.17 -0.25
C GLN A 273 8.92 -18.01 0.75
N ALA A 274 9.43 -16.82 0.42
CA ALA A 274 9.26 -15.64 1.25
C ALA A 274 7.78 -15.24 1.39
N LEU A 275 7.01 -15.28 0.29
CA LEU A 275 5.57 -15.04 0.30
C LEU A 275 4.81 -16.08 1.14
N GLY A 276 5.19 -17.34 1.06
CA GLY A 276 4.55 -18.46 1.75
C GLY A 276 4.87 -18.58 3.24
N GLN A 277 5.84 -17.83 3.77
CA GLN A 277 6.09 -17.85 5.22
C GLN A 277 4.82 -17.42 5.96
N PRO A 278 4.36 -18.21 6.95
CA PRO A 278 3.14 -17.92 7.67
C PRO A 278 3.28 -16.53 8.29
N ARG A 279 2.23 -15.71 8.11
CA ARG A 279 2.12 -14.46 8.88
C ARG A 279 2.28 -14.89 10.34
N PRO A 280 3.17 -14.26 11.12
CA PRO A 280 3.30 -14.55 12.55
C PRO A 280 1.95 -14.22 13.18
N GLU A 281 1.07 -15.21 13.19
CA GLU A 281 -0.26 -15.14 13.72
C GLU A 281 -0.03 -14.95 15.20
N ALA A 282 -0.42 -13.77 15.68
CA ALA A 282 -0.14 -13.25 17.01
C ALA A 282 -0.07 -14.43 17.97
N ALA A 283 1.17 -14.83 18.32
CA ALA A 283 1.44 -16.04 19.08
C ALA A 283 0.41 -16.02 20.19
N THR A 284 -0.56 -16.94 20.12
CA THR A 284 -1.70 -16.91 21.06
C THR A 284 -1.03 -16.86 22.41
N PRO A 285 -1.21 -15.76 23.18
CA PRO A 285 -0.41 -15.55 24.38
C PRO A 285 -0.54 -16.83 25.19
N PRO A 286 0.58 -17.45 25.60
CA PRO A 286 0.57 -18.76 26.23
C PRO A 286 -0.54 -18.72 27.28
N GLY A 287 -1.57 -19.54 27.07
CA GLY A 287 -2.76 -19.50 27.91
C GLY A 287 -2.31 -19.56 29.37
N PRO A 288 -2.90 -18.76 30.27
CA PRO A 288 -2.43 -18.66 31.64
C PRO A 288 -2.29 -20.07 32.20
N THR A 289 -1.07 -20.46 32.52
CA THR A 289 -0.77 -21.77 33.11
C THR A 289 -1.63 -21.87 34.37
N GLY A 290 -2.67 -22.70 34.31
CA GLY A 290 -3.58 -22.89 35.43
C GLY A 290 -2.80 -23.33 36.67
N PRO A 291 -3.19 -22.86 37.88
CA PRO A 291 -2.55 -23.27 39.11
C PRO A 291 -2.69 -24.79 39.27
N ARG A 292 -1.56 -25.46 39.49
CA ARG A 292 -1.49 -26.86 39.92
C ARG A 292 -1.79 -26.98 41.40
#